data_AF-A0A317WAV4-F1
#
_entry.id   AF-A0A317WAV4-F1
#
_cell.length_a   1.000
_cell.length_b   1.000
_cell.length_c   1.000
_cell.angle_alpha   90.00
_cell.angle_beta   90.00
_cell.angle_gamma   90.00
#
_symmetry.space_group_name_H-M   'P 1'
#
loop_
_entity.id
_entity.type
_entity.pdbx_description
1 polymer ?
#
loop_
_entity_poly.entity_id
_entity_poly.type
_entity_poly.pdbx_seq_one_letter_code
_entity_poly.pdbx_strand_id
1 'polypeptide(L)'
;MHFPAAILTLLPTLLIPPYTLALPNPPNPSPPGPNPNTPNEPLPGNAETFTLITSLLTTGLSAIKLDEAVKSFTGENVDEVRTRSSELENNLTQATSTATSTGELDDFSSKKIADICVPLKPVFSEMLKDISDKVCRYLHSLVWG
;
A
#
# COMPACT_ATOMS: atom_id res chain seq x y z
N MET A 1 -8.17 -23.58 -23.15
CA MET A 1 -8.61 -22.43 -22.34
C MET A 1 -7.45 -21.46 -22.27
N HIS A 2 -7.56 -20.27 -22.88
CA HIS A 2 -6.48 -19.28 -22.94
C HIS A 2 -6.51 -18.41 -21.67
N PHE A 3 -5.50 -18.54 -20.83
CA PHE A 3 -5.30 -17.68 -19.67
C PHE A 3 -4.55 -16.42 -20.15
N PRO A 4 -5.07 -15.20 -19.92
CA PRO A 4 -4.42 -14.01 -20.44
C PRO A 4 -3.16 -13.74 -19.61
N ALA A 5 -2.00 -13.98 -20.23
CA ALA A 5 -0.67 -13.69 -19.70
C ALA A 5 -0.46 -12.21 -19.29
N ALA A 6 -1.40 -11.32 -19.64
CA ALA A 6 -1.37 -9.90 -19.31
C ALA A 6 -1.50 -9.60 -17.80
N ILE A 7 -2.12 -10.47 -17.01
CA ILE A 7 -2.25 -10.25 -15.55
C ILE A 7 -0.92 -10.55 -14.83
N LEU A 8 -0.11 -11.47 -15.38
CA LEU A 8 1.21 -11.85 -14.84
C LEU A 8 2.28 -10.76 -14.99
N THR A 9 2.08 -9.81 -15.92
CA THR A 9 3.07 -8.75 -16.20
C THR A 9 2.82 -7.43 -15.47
N LEU A 10 1.68 -7.28 -14.78
CA LEU A 10 1.31 -6.04 -14.07
C LEU A 10 1.88 -5.95 -12.64
N LEU A 11 2.18 -7.09 -12.02
CA LEU A 11 2.69 -7.17 -10.65
C LEU A 11 4.13 -6.64 -10.44
N PRO A 12 5.09 -6.83 -11.36
CA PRO A 12 6.48 -6.38 -11.15
C PRO A 12 6.65 -4.86 -11.14
N THR A 13 5.74 -4.12 -11.79
CA THR A 13 5.83 -2.66 -11.93
C THR A 13 5.42 -1.89 -10.68
N LEU A 14 4.66 -2.49 -9.77
CA LEU A 14 4.19 -1.83 -8.54
C LEU A 14 5.20 -1.89 -7.38
N LEU A 15 6.25 -2.71 -7.48
CA LEU A 15 7.22 -2.94 -6.39
C LEU A 15 8.51 -2.10 -6.47
N ILE A 16 8.65 -1.20 -7.44
CA ILE A 16 9.85 -0.35 -7.57
C ILE A 16 9.49 1.13 -7.33
N PRO A 17 9.39 1.59 -6.08
CA PRO A 17 9.56 2.99 -5.80
C PRO A 17 11.06 3.32 -5.61
N PRO A 18 11.62 4.34 -6.30
CA PRO A 18 12.93 4.87 -5.96
C PRO A 18 12.77 5.81 -4.76
N TYR A 19 12.94 5.32 -3.53
CA TYR A 19 13.05 6.20 -2.35
C TYR A 19 14.51 6.32 -1.92
N THR A 20 15.21 7.28 -2.53
CA THR A 20 16.34 7.95 -1.88
C THR A 20 15.80 9.15 -1.11
N LEU A 21 15.37 8.94 0.13
CA LEU A 21 15.08 10.03 1.06
C LEU A 21 16.40 10.48 1.71
N ALA A 22 16.95 11.55 1.16
CA ALA A 22 18.13 12.22 1.70
C ALA A 22 17.79 12.92 3.02
N LEU A 23 18.57 12.63 4.07
CA LEU A 23 18.61 13.36 5.33
C LEU A 23 19.53 14.59 5.18
N PRO A 24 19.18 15.79 5.70
CA PRO A 24 20.22 16.70 6.16
C PRO A 24 19.98 17.23 7.58
N ASN A 25 20.84 16.72 8.47
CA ASN A 25 21.54 17.31 9.65
C ASN A 25 20.84 18.11 10.78
N PRO A 26 21.42 18.04 12.00
CA PRO A 26 20.86 18.63 13.22
C PRO A 26 21.41 20.04 13.51
N PRO A 27 20.69 20.90 14.26
CA PRO A 27 21.30 22.08 14.88
C PRO A 27 21.28 22.01 16.42
N ASN A 28 22.39 22.45 17.03
CA ASN A 28 22.56 22.82 18.44
C ASN A 28 23.25 24.22 18.46
N PRO A 29 23.22 25.10 19.48
CA PRO A 29 22.47 25.19 20.77
C PRO A 29 21.68 26.52 21.00
N SER A 30 20.84 26.58 22.06
CA SER A 30 19.91 27.67 22.52
C SER A 30 20.59 28.84 23.31
N PRO A 31 19.92 29.80 24.02
CA PRO A 31 18.59 30.51 23.98
C PRO A 31 18.71 32.08 24.15
N PRO A 32 17.62 32.93 24.16
CA PRO A 32 17.00 33.35 25.44
C PRO A 32 15.49 33.75 25.42
N GLY A 33 14.80 33.55 26.55
CA GLY A 33 13.71 34.43 27.04
C GLY A 33 12.25 33.95 26.86
N PRO A 34 11.40 33.98 27.92
CA PRO A 34 10.03 33.48 27.87
C PRO A 34 9.05 34.52 27.29
N ASN A 35 8.26 34.13 26.28
CA ASN A 35 7.16 34.95 25.77
C ASN A 35 5.82 34.41 26.32
N PRO A 36 4.94 35.23 26.94
CA PRO A 36 3.72 34.77 27.63
C PRO A 36 2.54 34.41 26.73
N ASN A 37 2.72 34.48 25.40
CA ASN A 37 1.65 34.19 24.44
C ASN A 37 1.81 32.77 23.93
N THR A 38 1.39 31.80 24.75
CA THR A 38 1.28 30.39 24.38
C THR A 38 0.56 30.29 23.03
N PRO A 39 1.23 29.90 21.93
CA PRO A 39 0.53 29.57 20.71
C PRO A 39 -0.26 28.30 21.01
N ASN A 40 -1.53 28.32 20.63
CA ASN A 40 -2.43 27.18 20.68
C ASN A 40 -1.69 25.90 20.28
N GLU A 41 -1.88 24.83 21.06
CA GLU A 41 -1.55 23.46 20.68
C GLU A 41 -1.80 23.24 19.17
N PRO A 42 -0.84 22.65 18.43
CA PRO A 42 -1.07 22.29 17.04
C PRO A 42 -2.25 21.32 16.99
N LEU A 43 -3.34 21.76 16.36
CA LEU A 43 -4.49 20.93 16.06
C LEU A 43 -3.99 19.69 15.27
N PRO A 44 -4.25 18.45 15.72
CA PRO A 44 -3.70 17.27 15.06
C PRO A 44 -4.46 16.99 13.76
N GLY A 45 -3.73 16.83 12.66
CA GLY A 45 -4.24 16.28 11.39
C GLY A 45 -4.85 17.32 10.45
N ASN A 46 -4.10 17.72 9.43
CA ASN A 46 -4.67 18.41 8.27
C ASN A 46 -5.65 17.47 7.52
N ALA A 47 -6.65 18.03 6.84
CA ALA A 47 -7.65 17.24 6.09
C ALA A 47 -7.02 16.29 5.04
N GLU A 48 -5.83 16.65 4.55
CA GLU A 48 -5.02 15.88 3.63
C GLU A 48 -4.51 14.58 4.27
N THR A 49 -4.00 14.64 5.50
CA THR A 49 -3.57 13.46 6.25
C THR A 49 -4.74 12.52 6.54
N PHE A 50 -5.90 13.06 6.90
CA PHE A 50 -7.10 12.24 7.07
C PHE A 50 -7.48 11.51 5.76
N THR A 51 -7.36 12.21 4.64
CA THR A 51 -7.60 11.65 3.30
C THR A 51 -6.59 10.54 2.97
N LEU A 52 -5.31 10.75 3.30
CA LEU A 52 -4.25 9.75 3.14
C LEU A 52 -4.52 8.50 3.97
N ILE A 53 -4.81 8.67 5.26
CA ILE A 53 -5.15 7.55 6.17
C ILE A 53 -6.35 6.76 5.62
N THR A 54 -7.40 7.46 5.18
CA THR A 54 -8.60 6.83 4.60
C THR A 54 -8.27 6.06 3.31
N SER A 55 -7.43 6.63 2.45
CA SER A 55 -6.99 5.99 1.21
C SER A 55 -6.15 4.73 1.48
N LEU A 56 -5.27 4.77 2.49
CA LEU A 56 -4.48 3.61 2.91
C LEU A 56 -5.36 2.50 3.51
N LEU A 57 -6.35 2.84 4.33
CA LEU A 57 -7.30 1.87 4.87
C LEU A 57 -8.10 1.19 3.75
N THR A 58 -8.55 1.99 2.76
CA THR A 58 -9.31 1.48 1.60
C THR A 58 -8.45 0.53 0.76
N THR A 59 -7.19 0.92 0.52
CA THR A 59 -6.19 0.08 -0.16
C THR A 59 -5.96 -1.23 0.60
N GLY A 60 -5.78 -1.17 1.91
CA GLY A 60 -5.56 -2.33 2.75
C GLY A 60 -6.74 -3.31 2.69
N LEU A 61 -7.97 -2.80 2.74
CA LEU A 61 -9.17 -3.63 2.62
C LEU A 61 -9.27 -4.30 1.24
N SER A 62 -8.98 -3.57 0.16
CA SER A 62 -8.97 -4.17 -1.19
C SER A 62 -7.87 -5.21 -1.35
N ALA A 63 -6.71 -5.03 -0.70
CA ALA A 63 -5.63 -6.02 -0.69
C ALA A 63 -6.06 -7.32 0.01
N ILE A 64 -6.74 -7.22 1.15
CA ILE A 64 -7.28 -8.40 1.86
C ILE A 64 -8.33 -9.13 1.01
N LYS A 65 -9.23 -8.40 0.35
CA LYS A 65 -10.23 -9.01 -0.55
C LYS A 65 -9.59 -9.71 -1.74
N LEU A 66 -8.53 -9.12 -2.30
CA LEU A 66 -7.78 -9.75 -3.38
C LEU A 66 -7.06 -11.01 -2.89
N ASP A 67 -6.42 -10.96 -1.72
CA ASP A 67 -5.78 -12.12 -1.10
C ASP A 67 -6.76 -13.28 -0.90
N GLU A 68 -7.96 -13.01 -0.40
CA GLU A 68 -9.02 -14.00 -0.25
C GLU A 68 -9.48 -14.58 -1.60
N ALA A 69 -9.65 -13.73 -2.62
CA ALA A 69 -10.01 -14.17 -3.97
C ALA A 69 -8.90 -15.02 -4.61
N VAL A 70 -7.64 -14.66 -4.38
CA VAL A 70 -6.46 -15.43 -4.82
C VAL A 70 -6.39 -16.77 -4.10
N LYS A 71 -6.65 -16.82 -2.79
CA LYS A 71 -6.64 -18.06 -1.99
C LYS A 71 -7.72 -19.02 -2.46
N SER A 72 -8.91 -18.51 -2.72
CA SER A 72 -10.08 -19.27 -3.21
C SER A 72 -10.13 -19.46 -4.73
N PHE A 73 -9.11 -19.01 -5.46
CA PHE A 73 -9.11 -19.02 -6.92
C PHE A 73 -9.34 -20.43 -7.50
N THR A 74 -10.36 -20.52 -8.35
CA THR A 74 -10.62 -21.63 -9.27
C THR A 74 -10.61 -21.07 -10.69
N GLY A 75 -10.35 -21.87 -11.72
CA GLY A 75 -10.31 -21.35 -13.11
C GLY A 75 -11.59 -20.59 -13.54
N GLU A 76 -12.69 -20.76 -12.81
CA GLU A 76 -14.00 -20.16 -13.05
C GLU A 76 -14.14 -18.74 -12.47
N ASN A 77 -13.39 -18.36 -11.43
CA ASN A 77 -13.50 -17.03 -10.78
C ASN A 77 -12.39 -16.04 -11.22
N VAL A 78 -11.86 -16.20 -12.43
CA VAL A 78 -10.83 -15.31 -13.00
C VAL A 78 -11.26 -13.85 -13.10
N ASP A 79 -12.54 -13.61 -13.40
CA ASP A 79 -13.06 -12.24 -13.51
C ASP A 79 -13.18 -11.57 -12.13
N GLU A 80 -13.40 -12.34 -11.06
CA GLU A 80 -13.39 -11.82 -9.69
C GLU A 80 -11.97 -11.38 -9.31
N VAL A 81 -10.97 -12.25 -9.48
CA VAL A 81 -9.56 -11.89 -9.21
C VAL A 81 -9.13 -10.69 -10.04
N ARG A 82 -9.53 -10.63 -11.33
CA ARG A 82 -9.25 -9.47 -12.20
C ARG A 82 -9.87 -8.19 -11.64
N THR A 83 -11.17 -8.23 -11.29
CA THR A 83 -11.89 -7.07 -10.77
C THR A 83 -11.26 -6.56 -9.49
N ARG A 84 -10.94 -7.46 -8.54
CA ARG A 84 -10.27 -7.13 -7.28
C ARG A 84 -8.88 -6.56 -7.47
N SER A 85 -8.15 -7.07 -8.47
CA SER A 85 -6.82 -6.54 -8.83
C SER A 85 -6.91 -5.11 -9.34
N SER A 86 -7.84 -4.83 -10.27
CA SER A 86 -8.06 -3.48 -10.78
C SER A 86 -8.55 -2.51 -9.70
N GLU A 87 -9.41 -2.96 -8.79
CA GLU A 87 -9.85 -2.18 -7.63
C GLU A 87 -8.65 -1.79 -6.74
N LEU A 88 -7.78 -2.75 -6.43
CA LEU A 88 -6.57 -2.51 -5.64
C LEU A 88 -5.58 -1.57 -6.35
N GLU A 89 -5.37 -1.73 -7.64
CA GLU A 89 -4.48 -0.88 -8.45
C GLU A 89 -4.97 0.58 -8.48
N ASN A 90 -6.27 0.79 -8.68
CA ASN A 90 -6.87 2.11 -8.63
C ASN A 90 -6.71 2.74 -7.24
N ASN A 91 -6.94 1.97 -6.17
CA ASN A 91 -6.80 2.45 -4.80
C ASN A 91 -5.34 2.80 -4.47
N LEU A 92 -4.37 2.00 -4.91
CA LEU A 92 -2.94 2.29 -4.77
C LEU A 92 -2.55 3.56 -5.54
N THR A 93 -3.07 3.74 -6.76
CA THR A 93 -2.83 4.94 -7.57
C THR A 93 -3.37 6.18 -6.86
N GLN A 94 -4.59 6.09 -6.31
CA GLN A 94 -5.19 7.16 -5.53
C GLN A 94 -4.38 7.45 -4.25
N ALA A 95 -4.01 6.42 -3.48
CA ALA A 95 -3.22 6.57 -2.26
C ALA A 95 -1.85 7.20 -2.54
N THR A 96 -1.20 6.82 -3.63
CA THR A 96 0.08 7.40 -4.07
C THR A 96 -0.07 8.87 -4.44
N SER A 97 -1.12 9.20 -5.19
CA SER A 97 -1.43 10.59 -5.55
C SER A 97 -1.69 11.43 -4.30
N THR A 98 -2.52 10.93 -3.37
CA THR A 98 -2.80 11.59 -2.09
C THR A 98 -1.54 11.73 -1.23
N ALA A 99 -0.69 10.71 -1.15
CA ALA A 99 0.57 10.77 -0.40
C ALA A 99 1.53 11.82 -0.98
N THR A 100 1.57 11.95 -2.30
CA THR A 100 2.41 12.95 -2.99
C THR A 100 1.90 14.37 -2.78
N SER A 101 0.59 14.55 -2.67
CA SER A 101 -0.02 15.86 -2.39
C SER A 101 -0.04 16.21 -0.90
N THR A 102 0.06 15.22 -0.02
CA THR A 102 0.08 15.43 1.42
C THR A 102 1.44 16.01 1.80
N GLY A 103 1.44 17.17 2.46
CA GLY A 103 2.66 17.81 2.96
C GLY A 103 3.36 16.99 4.07
N GLU A 104 4.24 17.66 4.83
CA GLU A 104 4.91 17.00 5.96
C GLU A 104 3.90 16.43 6.96
N LEU A 105 4.13 15.18 7.34
CA LEU A 105 3.32 14.44 8.30
C LEU A 105 3.86 14.69 9.70
N ASP A 106 2.98 15.00 10.64
CA ASP A 106 3.34 15.05 12.05
C ASP A 106 3.60 13.63 12.62
N ASP A 107 4.21 13.56 13.79
CA ASP A 107 4.59 12.29 14.44
C ASP A 107 3.39 11.36 14.70
N PHE A 108 2.23 11.93 15.07
CA PHE A 108 1.03 11.14 15.35
C PHE A 108 0.49 10.52 14.06
N SER A 109 0.41 11.32 13.00
CA SER A 109 -0.05 10.89 11.68
C SER A 109 0.88 9.85 11.05
N SER A 110 2.19 10.07 11.16
CA SER A 110 3.21 9.13 10.73
C SER A 110 3.09 7.79 11.44
N LYS A 111 2.84 7.80 12.76
CA LYS A 111 2.60 6.59 13.54
C LYS A 111 1.34 5.87 13.08
N LYS A 112 0.23 6.59 12.83
CA LYS A 112 -1.02 5.98 12.33
C LYS A 112 -0.84 5.32 10.97
N ILE A 113 -0.12 5.96 10.06
CA ILE A 113 0.22 5.40 8.76
C ILE A 113 1.06 4.13 8.92
N ALA A 114 2.07 4.16 9.80
CA ALA A 114 2.88 2.98 10.09
C ALA A 114 2.04 1.82 10.67
N ASP A 115 1.14 2.10 11.61
CA ASP A 115 0.23 1.12 12.21
C ASP A 115 -0.69 0.45 11.15
N ILE A 116 -1.02 1.16 10.06
CA ILE A 116 -1.78 0.63 8.93
C ILE A 116 -0.89 -0.17 7.97
N CYS A 117 0.29 0.35 7.61
CA CYS A 117 1.15 -0.26 6.60
C CYS A 117 1.88 -1.52 7.08
N VAL A 118 2.26 -1.58 8.37
CA VAL A 118 2.96 -2.75 8.95
C VAL A 118 2.18 -4.06 8.76
N PRO A 119 0.89 -4.17 9.13
CA PRO A 119 0.13 -5.40 8.95
C PRO A 119 -0.20 -5.72 7.49
N LEU A 120 -0.10 -4.77 6.55
CA LEU A 120 -0.31 -5.05 5.13
C LEU A 120 0.85 -5.80 4.48
N LYS A 121 2.08 -5.63 4.99
CA LYS A 121 3.26 -6.34 4.47
C LYS A 121 3.07 -7.87 4.40
N PRO A 122 2.68 -8.57 5.48
CA PRO A 122 2.46 -10.02 5.41
C PRO A 122 1.30 -10.38 4.47
N VAL A 123 0.24 -9.57 4.37
CA VAL A 123 -0.87 -9.80 3.43
C VAL A 123 -0.37 -9.84 2.00
N PHE A 124 0.39 -8.82 1.57
CA PHE A 124 0.98 -8.81 0.23
C PHE A 124 1.96 -9.98 0.01
N SER A 125 2.77 -10.31 1.02
CA SER A 125 3.71 -11.42 0.92
C SER A 125 3.02 -12.76 0.76
N GLU A 126 1.95 -13.03 1.52
CA GLU A 126 1.17 -14.26 1.40
C GLU A 126 0.45 -14.34 0.06
N MET A 127 -0.21 -13.26 -0.35
CA MET A 127 -0.89 -13.20 -1.64
C MET A 127 0.06 -13.50 -2.80
N LEU A 128 1.27 -12.93 -2.80
CA LEU A 128 2.30 -13.20 -3.81
C LEU A 128 2.74 -14.66 -3.82
N LYS A 129 2.90 -15.26 -2.63
CA LYS A 129 3.21 -16.68 -2.50
C LYS A 129 2.09 -17.55 -3.06
N ASP A 130 0.84 -17.26 -2.73
CA ASP A 130 -0.32 -18.01 -3.20
C ASP A 130 -0.49 -17.92 -4.72
N ILE A 131 -0.20 -16.76 -5.31
CA ILE A 131 -0.14 -16.59 -6.77
C ILE A 131 0.95 -17.48 -7.35
N SER A 132 2.17 -17.41 -6.79
CA SER A 132 3.31 -18.19 -7.27
C SER A 132 3.02 -19.69 -7.23
N ASP A 133 2.47 -20.20 -6.12
CA ASP A 133 2.16 -21.61 -5.94
C ASP A 133 1.10 -22.09 -6.95
N LYS A 134 0.12 -21.24 -7.29
CA LYS A 134 -0.91 -21.55 -8.29
C LYS A 134 -0.33 -21.57 -9.71
N VAL A 135 0.52 -20.61 -10.06
CA VAL A 135 1.21 -20.57 -11.36
C VAL A 135 2.13 -21.78 -11.54
N CYS A 136 2.92 -22.12 -10.52
CA CYS A 136 3.79 -23.30 -10.56
C CYS A 136 3.01 -24.60 -10.79
N ARG A 137 1.86 -24.78 -10.10
CA ARG A 137 0.99 -25.95 -10.30
C ARG A 137 0.41 -26.00 -11.71
N TYR A 138 -0.03 -24.87 -12.24
CA TYR A 138 -0.55 -24.80 -13.60
C TYR A 138 0.51 -25.18 -14.64
N LEU A 139 1.70 -24.61 -14.55
CA LEU A 139 2.82 -24.94 -15.45
C LEU A 139 3.20 -26.42 -15.35
N HIS A 140 3.25 -26.98 -14.14
CA HIS A 140 3.52 -28.40 -13.94
C HIS A 140 2.47 -29.29 -14.63
N SER A 141 1.18 -28.94 -14.54
CA SER A 141 0.09 -29.66 -15.20
C SER A 141 0.15 -29.60 -16.73
N LEU A 142 0.71 -28.53 -17.30
CA LEU A 142 0.88 -28.42 -18.76
C LEU A 142 2.08 -29.21 -19.30
N VAL A 143 3.12 -29.37 -18.48
CA VAL A 143 4.36 -30.07 -18.90
C VAL A 143 4.23 -31.59 -18.73
N TRP A 144 3.47 -32.04 -17.72
CA TRP A 144 3.39 -33.45 -17.34
C TRP A 144 1.97 -34.05 -17.38
N GLY A 145 0.97 -33.28 -17.81
CA GLY A 145 -0.44 -33.70 -17.90
C GLY A 145 -0.90 -34.10 -19.28
#